data_AF-A0A1S9M6V4-F1
#
_entry.id   AF-A0A1S9M6V4-F1
#
_cell.length_a   1.000
_cell.length_b   1.000
_cell.length_c   1.000
_cell.angle_alpha   90.00
_cell.angle_beta   90.00
_cell.angle_gamma   90.00
#
_symmetry.space_group_name_H-M   'P 1'
#
loop_
_entity.id
_entity.type
_entity.pdbx_description
1 polymer ?
#
loop_
_entity_poly.entity_id
_entity_poly.type
_entity_poly.pdbx_seq_one_letter_code
_entity_poly.pdbx_strand_id
1 'polypeptide(L)'
;MNKRLAVALTMSGLLAGATACGAPAQTAPASATPSAAATTAAPAGWELDPAAGAQRIKAAGLDILTAEGTAEHYHAHLDVLVDGKAVTVPAEIGFSFGADGQPNGISALHTHDTSGVIHIEAPTPGLKYTLGQVLSEWGVLDGKDATGAPHSGTGGWTAYVNGAKQNAPVSTVVLKAHDEVVLSFGTAPSPVPSSYDFPAGL
;
A
#
# COMPACT_ATOMS: atom_id res chain seq x y z
N MET A 1 9.96 41.84 -79.42
CA MET A 1 11.37 41.78 -79.86
C MET A 1 12.26 42.22 -78.70
N ASN A 2 13.30 41.42 -78.42
CA ASN A 2 14.25 41.58 -77.32
C ASN A 2 15.24 42.75 -77.55
N LYS A 3 15.73 43.35 -76.45
CA LYS A 3 17.13 43.82 -76.15
C LYS A 3 17.07 44.76 -74.92
N ARG A 4 17.58 44.42 -73.72
CA ARG A 4 18.96 44.19 -73.19
C ARG A 4 19.76 45.47 -72.87
N LEU A 5 20.11 45.64 -71.58
CA LEU A 5 21.42 45.95 -70.91
C LEU A 5 21.14 46.68 -69.57
N ALA A 6 21.84 46.61 -68.42
CA ALA A 6 22.80 45.73 -67.72
C ALA A 6 23.74 46.62 -66.88
N VAL A 7 23.73 46.55 -65.54
CA VAL A 7 24.80 46.89 -64.56
C VAL A 7 24.42 46.17 -63.25
N ALA A 8 24.99 45.04 -62.83
CA ALA A 8 26.31 44.71 -62.24
C ALA A 8 26.46 44.92 -60.71
N LEU A 9 26.61 43.78 -59.99
CA LEU A 9 27.38 43.49 -58.76
C LEU A 9 26.93 44.15 -57.42
N THR A 10 26.89 43.52 -56.24
CA THR A 10 27.57 42.34 -55.64
C THR A 10 26.73 41.71 -54.52
N MET A 11 26.88 40.40 -54.32
CA MET A 11 26.31 39.60 -53.23
C MET A 11 27.43 39.26 -52.20
N SER A 12 27.19 39.50 -50.92
CA SER A 12 27.98 39.06 -49.75
C SER A 12 27.10 39.33 -48.52
N GLY A 13 26.93 38.48 -47.50
CA GLY A 13 27.43 37.16 -47.16
C GLY A 13 26.67 36.72 -45.89
N LEU A 14 26.54 35.39 -45.70
CA LEU A 14 25.99 34.72 -44.52
C LEU A 14 26.67 35.16 -43.21
N LEU A 15 25.90 35.23 -42.11
CA LEU A 15 26.07 34.43 -40.87
C LEU A 15 25.14 34.98 -39.76
N ALA A 16 24.08 34.24 -39.43
CA ALA A 16 23.23 34.47 -38.27
C ALA A 16 23.82 33.73 -37.06
N GLY A 17 24.39 34.47 -36.11
CA GLY A 17 24.83 33.95 -34.80
C GLY A 17 23.75 34.17 -33.76
N ALA A 18 23.12 33.10 -33.27
CA ALA A 18 22.09 33.14 -32.24
C ALA A 18 22.70 32.93 -30.84
N THR A 19 22.58 33.98 -30.03
CA THR A 19 22.28 34.00 -28.57
C THR A 19 22.85 32.89 -27.67
N ALA A 20 23.80 33.26 -26.81
CA ALA A 20 24.07 32.59 -25.54
C ALA A 20 24.10 33.63 -24.41
N CYS A 21 22.95 33.82 -23.74
CA CYS A 21 22.89 34.50 -22.45
C CYS A 21 23.07 33.46 -21.34
N GLY A 22 24.23 33.49 -20.67
CA GLY A 22 24.47 32.69 -19.47
C GLY A 22 23.68 33.25 -18.29
N ALA A 23 22.80 32.43 -17.72
CA ALA A 23 22.17 32.69 -16.43
C ALA A 23 23.06 32.18 -15.29
N PRO A 24 23.09 32.82 -14.11
CA PRO A 24 23.85 32.34 -12.97
C PRO A 24 23.21 31.08 -12.37
N ALA A 25 24.04 30.07 -12.09
CA ALA A 25 23.63 28.86 -11.40
C ALA A 25 23.24 29.19 -9.94
N GLN A 26 21.94 29.13 -9.65
CA GLN A 26 21.42 29.13 -8.27
C GLN A 26 21.66 27.75 -7.67
N THR A 27 22.60 27.66 -6.72
CA THR A 27 22.69 26.55 -5.77
C THR A 27 21.40 26.51 -4.94
N ALA A 28 20.54 25.54 -5.23
CA ALA A 28 19.40 25.20 -4.37
C ALA A 28 19.93 24.66 -3.03
N PRO A 29 19.41 25.09 -1.87
CA PRO A 29 19.67 24.41 -0.62
C PRO A 29 19.02 23.03 -0.70
N ALA A 30 19.82 21.99 -0.46
CA ALA A 30 19.33 20.64 -0.28
C ALA A 30 18.33 20.65 0.88
N SER A 31 17.04 20.45 0.57
CA SER A 31 16.04 20.13 1.58
C SER A 31 16.44 18.82 2.22
N ALA A 32 16.99 18.89 3.44
CA ALA A 32 17.19 17.73 4.28
C ALA A 32 15.81 17.10 4.52
N THR A 33 15.60 15.91 3.97
CA THR A 33 14.47 15.05 4.32
C THR A 33 14.54 14.80 5.83
N PRO A 34 13.51 15.15 6.62
CA PRO A 34 13.52 14.76 8.02
C PRO A 34 13.27 13.25 8.11
N SER A 35 14.27 12.59 8.70
CA SER A 35 14.19 11.48 9.64
C SER A 35 13.25 10.32 9.32
N ALA A 36 13.85 9.12 9.23
CA ALA A 36 13.21 7.86 9.52
C ALA A 36 12.13 8.04 10.60
N ALA A 37 10.88 7.73 10.24
CA ALA A 37 9.79 7.68 11.19
C ALA A 37 10.24 6.74 12.31
N ALA A 38 10.19 7.25 13.53
CA ALA A 38 10.47 6.46 14.71
C ALA A 38 9.53 5.25 14.68
N THR A 39 10.11 4.06 14.55
CA THR A 39 9.41 2.80 14.80
C THR A 39 8.99 2.85 16.26
N THR A 40 7.77 3.32 16.53
CA THR A 40 7.05 2.84 17.71
C THR A 40 7.01 1.33 17.51
N ALA A 41 7.83 0.59 18.27
CA ALA A 41 7.81 -0.86 18.22
C ALA A 41 6.35 -1.28 18.36
N ALA A 42 5.86 -2.08 17.40
CA ALA A 42 4.58 -2.72 17.57
C ALA A 42 4.58 -3.43 18.95
N PRO A 43 3.45 -3.50 19.67
CA PRO A 43 3.40 -4.31 20.86
C PRO A 43 3.88 -5.73 20.49
N ALA A 44 4.75 -6.32 21.31
CA ALA A 44 5.34 -7.62 21.00
C ALA A 44 4.29 -8.64 20.56
N GLY A 45 4.54 -9.29 19.42
CA GLY A 45 3.70 -10.31 18.79
C GLY A 45 2.83 -9.82 17.62
N TRP A 46 2.80 -8.51 17.33
CA TRP A 46 2.14 -7.96 16.14
C TRP A 46 3.08 -7.77 14.95
N GLU A 47 4.37 -8.08 15.11
CA GLU A 47 5.36 -7.98 14.04
C GLU A 47 5.10 -9.02 12.93
N LEU A 48 5.39 -8.64 11.69
CA LEU A 48 5.43 -9.59 10.58
C LEU A 48 6.68 -10.49 10.73
N ASP A 49 6.55 -11.75 10.31
CA ASP A 49 7.70 -12.64 10.07
C ASP A 49 7.87 -12.83 8.57
N PRO A 50 8.79 -12.09 7.92
CA PRO A 50 9.02 -12.17 6.47
C PRO A 50 9.40 -13.58 6.01
N ALA A 51 10.08 -14.36 6.85
CA ALA A 51 10.50 -15.72 6.49
C ALA A 51 9.31 -16.68 6.34
N ALA A 52 8.18 -16.39 7.00
CA ALA A 52 6.95 -17.15 6.91
C ALA A 52 6.00 -16.67 5.79
N GLY A 53 6.31 -15.58 5.09
CA GLY A 53 5.41 -14.91 4.13
C GLY A 53 4.81 -15.87 3.09
N ALA A 54 5.66 -16.63 2.39
CA ALA A 54 5.21 -17.59 1.38
C ALA A 54 4.27 -18.68 1.96
N GLN A 55 4.57 -19.17 3.18
CA GLN A 55 3.73 -20.14 3.87
C GLN A 55 2.38 -19.54 4.25
N ARG A 56 2.37 -18.29 4.74
CA ARG A 56 1.17 -17.59 5.20
C ARG A 56 0.23 -17.21 4.05
N ILE A 57 0.78 -16.76 2.91
CA ILE A 57 0.01 -16.58 1.66
C ILE A 57 -0.73 -17.87 1.29
N LYS A 58 -0.03 -19.01 1.32
CA LYS A 58 -0.65 -20.32 1.02
C LYS A 58 -1.65 -20.75 2.08
N ALA A 59 -1.40 -20.48 3.36
CA ALA A 59 -2.35 -20.74 4.44
C ALA A 59 -3.64 -19.90 4.32
N ALA A 60 -3.53 -18.68 3.77
CA ALA A 60 -4.67 -17.81 3.44
C ALA A 60 -5.44 -18.29 2.18
N GLY A 61 -4.98 -19.35 1.52
CA GLY A 61 -5.59 -19.88 0.30
C GLY A 61 -5.32 -19.02 -0.94
N LEU A 62 -4.25 -18.21 -0.92
CA LEU A 62 -3.89 -17.30 -2.00
C LEU A 62 -2.69 -17.81 -2.81
N ASP A 63 -2.54 -17.28 -4.01
CA ASP A 63 -1.40 -17.54 -4.88
C ASP A 63 -0.30 -16.51 -4.69
N ILE A 64 0.95 -16.98 -4.83
CA ILE A 64 2.11 -16.10 -4.92
C ILE A 64 2.27 -15.74 -6.39
N LEU A 65 2.08 -14.47 -6.68
CA LEU A 65 2.22 -13.85 -7.98
C LEU A 65 3.61 -13.22 -8.10
N THR A 66 4.10 -13.10 -9.33
CA THR A 66 5.36 -12.41 -9.62
C THR A 66 5.18 -10.90 -9.85
N ALA A 67 3.92 -10.45 -9.91
CA ALA A 67 3.51 -9.06 -10.08
C ALA A 67 2.05 -8.89 -9.65
N GLU A 68 1.66 -7.65 -9.42
CA GLU A 68 0.30 -7.21 -9.14
C GLU A 68 -0.68 -7.67 -10.23
N GLY A 69 -1.87 -8.12 -9.82
CA GLY A 69 -2.93 -8.48 -10.75
C GLY A 69 -3.70 -7.24 -11.23
N THR A 70 -4.06 -7.21 -12.51
CA THR A 70 -4.72 -6.04 -13.13
C THR A 70 -6.18 -6.28 -13.51
N ALA A 71 -6.76 -7.43 -13.16
CA ALA A 71 -8.14 -7.75 -13.54
C ALA A 71 -9.15 -7.01 -12.65
N GLU A 72 -8.84 -6.88 -11.36
CA GLU A 72 -9.53 -6.01 -10.42
C GLU A 72 -8.48 -5.35 -9.53
N HIS A 73 -8.65 -4.05 -9.31
CA HIS A 73 -7.73 -3.23 -8.52
C HIS A 73 -8.54 -2.27 -7.67
N TYR A 74 -8.52 -2.48 -6.36
CA TYR A 74 -9.14 -1.60 -5.39
C TYR A 74 -8.42 -1.69 -4.04
N HIS A 75 -8.75 -0.77 -3.16
CA HIS A 75 -8.10 -0.67 -1.85
C HIS A 75 -9.15 -0.72 -0.74
N ALA A 76 -8.73 -1.12 0.46
CA ALA A 76 -9.45 -0.96 1.71
C ALA A 76 -8.46 -0.50 2.78
N HIS A 77 -8.93 0.04 3.90
CA HIS A 77 -8.08 0.44 5.02
C HIS A 77 -8.42 -0.38 6.26
N LEU A 78 -7.39 -0.74 7.04
CA LEU A 78 -7.52 -1.52 8.27
C LEU A 78 -6.89 -0.79 9.45
N ASP A 79 -7.73 -0.45 10.42
CA ASP A 79 -7.34 -0.12 11.78
C ASP A 79 -7.44 -1.35 12.69
N VAL A 80 -6.42 -1.57 13.53
CA VAL A 80 -6.45 -2.59 14.58
C VAL A 80 -6.34 -1.92 15.95
N LEU A 81 -7.25 -2.23 16.87
CA LEU A 81 -7.27 -1.67 18.22
C LEU A 81 -7.40 -2.75 19.30
N VAL A 82 -6.57 -2.64 20.33
CA VAL A 82 -6.67 -3.44 21.57
C VAL A 82 -6.92 -2.49 22.72
N ASP A 83 -8.10 -2.61 23.35
CA ASP A 83 -8.53 -1.73 24.45
C ASP A 83 -8.43 -0.23 24.08
N GLY A 84 -8.86 0.11 22.86
CA GLY A 84 -8.83 1.46 22.32
C GLY A 84 -7.43 1.98 21.93
N LYS A 85 -6.37 1.15 22.04
CA LYS A 85 -5.02 1.51 21.61
C LYS A 85 -4.73 0.94 20.23
N ALA A 86 -4.23 1.77 19.33
CA ALA A 86 -3.86 1.37 17.99
C ALA A 86 -2.70 0.37 18.01
N VAL A 87 -2.82 -0.65 17.16
CA VAL A 87 -1.78 -1.58 16.77
C VAL A 87 -1.37 -1.22 15.34
N THR A 88 -0.07 -1.09 15.10
CA THR A 88 0.44 -0.86 13.75
C THR A 88 0.19 -2.09 12.89
N VAL A 89 -0.51 -1.91 11.76
CA VAL A 89 -0.56 -2.88 10.68
C VAL A 89 0.79 -2.84 9.94
N PRO A 90 1.53 -3.94 9.84
CA PRO A 90 2.81 -3.96 9.16
C PRO A 90 2.69 -3.68 7.66
N ALA A 91 3.77 -3.13 7.13
CA ALA A 91 4.08 -3.26 5.71
C ALA A 91 4.31 -4.75 5.36
N GLU A 92 4.28 -5.04 4.06
CA GLU A 92 4.71 -6.32 3.49
C GLU A 92 3.86 -7.54 3.89
N ILE A 93 2.66 -7.33 4.43
CA ILE A 93 1.68 -8.43 4.53
C ILE A 93 1.38 -8.90 3.12
N GLY A 94 1.37 -10.22 2.89
CA GLY A 94 1.14 -10.80 1.56
C GLY A 94 2.37 -10.85 0.67
N PHE A 95 3.57 -10.57 1.19
CA PHE A 95 4.83 -10.68 0.44
C PHE A 95 5.53 -12.02 0.70
N SER A 96 6.27 -12.51 -0.30
CA SER A 96 7.27 -13.58 -0.14
C SER A 96 8.67 -13.04 -0.39
N PHE A 97 9.65 -13.62 0.29
CA PHE A 97 11.03 -13.15 0.27
C PHE A 97 12.01 -14.25 -0.18
N GLY A 98 13.04 -13.85 -0.92
CA GLY A 98 14.16 -14.69 -1.29
C GLY A 98 15.13 -14.91 -0.13
N ALA A 99 16.11 -15.81 -0.34
CA ALA A 99 17.17 -16.05 0.63
C ALA A 99 18.10 -14.84 0.86
N ASP A 100 18.07 -13.88 -0.06
CA ASP A 100 18.74 -12.58 0.01
C ASP A 100 17.94 -11.52 0.79
N GLY A 101 16.77 -11.88 1.31
CA GLY A 101 15.87 -11.00 2.04
C GLY A 101 15.13 -10.00 1.15
N GLN A 102 15.18 -10.13 -0.17
CA GLN A 102 14.44 -9.27 -1.09
C GLN A 102 13.06 -9.85 -1.39
N PRO A 103 12.02 -9.01 -1.55
CA PRO A 103 10.74 -9.44 -2.10
C PRO A 103 10.92 -10.19 -3.43
N ASN A 104 10.30 -11.35 -3.56
CA ASN A 104 10.31 -12.16 -4.78
C ASN A 104 8.91 -12.59 -5.25
N GLY A 105 7.87 -12.14 -4.56
CA GLY A 105 6.48 -12.41 -4.90
C GLY A 105 5.51 -11.70 -3.96
N ILE A 106 4.26 -11.65 -4.39
CA ILE A 106 3.17 -10.96 -3.68
C ILE A 106 1.87 -11.74 -3.88
N SER A 107 0.93 -11.64 -2.96
CA SER A 107 -0.42 -12.16 -3.18
C SER A 107 -1.33 -11.07 -3.77
N ALA A 108 -2.52 -11.47 -4.21
CA ALA A 108 -3.56 -10.53 -4.66
C ALA A 108 -4.11 -9.63 -3.54
N LEU A 109 -3.68 -9.84 -2.29
CA LEU A 109 -4.12 -9.14 -1.09
C LEU A 109 -2.88 -8.77 -0.26
N HIS A 110 -2.50 -7.49 -0.17
CA HIS A 110 -1.22 -7.14 0.47
C HIS A 110 -1.16 -5.71 1.01
N THR A 111 -0.12 -5.38 1.78
CA THR A 111 0.17 -4.02 2.23
C THR A 111 1.55 -3.57 1.75
N HIS A 112 1.67 -2.35 1.21
CA HIS A 112 2.98 -1.80 0.79
C HIS A 112 3.71 -1.09 1.94
N ASP A 113 2.99 -0.54 2.91
CA ASP A 113 3.54 0.22 4.02
C ASP A 113 2.73 0.04 5.31
N THR A 114 3.07 0.79 6.36
CA THR A 114 2.41 0.73 7.67
C THR A 114 1.19 1.64 7.79
N SER A 115 0.65 2.17 6.69
CA SER A 115 -0.55 3.01 6.72
C SER A 115 -1.81 2.22 7.08
N GLY A 116 -1.80 0.89 6.90
CA GLY A 116 -2.98 0.04 7.03
C GLY A 116 -3.78 -0.10 5.73
N VAL A 117 -3.35 0.53 4.62
CA VAL A 117 -3.97 0.34 3.31
C VAL A 117 -3.68 -1.06 2.79
N ILE A 118 -4.76 -1.80 2.57
CA ILE A 118 -4.78 -3.12 1.95
C ILE A 118 -5.04 -2.93 0.45
N HIS A 119 -4.13 -3.45 -0.36
CA HIS A 119 -4.23 -3.54 -1.80
C HIS A 119 -4.92 -4.84 -2.18
N ILE A 120 -5.92 -4.75 -3.05
CA ILE A 120 -6.57 -5.89 -3.68
C ILE A 120 -6.35 -5.79 -5.18
N GLU A 121 -5.42 -6.60 -5.68
CA GLU A 121 -4.89 -6.54 -7.04
C GLU A 121 -4.98 -7.94 -7.64
N ALA A 122 -6.19 -8.30 -8.05
CA ALA A 122 -6.55 -9.64 -8.44
C ALA A 122 -6.11 -9.97 -9.88
N PRO A 123 -5.48 -11.14 -10.12
CA PRO A 123 -5.12 -11.58 -11.46
C PRO A 123 -6.33 -12.09 -12.26
N THR A 124 -7.44 -12.39 -11.56
CA THR A 124 -8.70 -12.88 -12.12
C THR A 124 -9.89 -12.16 -11.48
N PRO A 125 -10.92 -11.78 -12.26
CA PRO A 125 -12.07 -11.04 -11.74
C PRO A 125 -13.04 -11.95 -10.96
N GLY A 126 -13.87 -11.33 -10.10
CA GLY A 126 -14.99 -11.96 -9.41
C GLY A 126 -14.61 -12.77 -8.16
N LEU A 127 -13.34 -12.74 -7.75
CA LEU A 127 -12.91 -13.30 -6.48
C LEU A 127 -13.25 -12.35 -5.33
N LYS A 128 -13.46 -12.92 -4.14
CA LYS A 128 -13.73 -12.14 -2.92
C LYS A 128 -12.56 -12.33 -1.96
N TYR A 129 -12.07 -11.21 -1.45
CA TYR A 129 -10.99 -11.18 -0.46
C TYR A 129 -11.55 -10.81 0.90
N THR A 130 -11.03 -11.41 1.97
CA THR A 130 -11.57 -11.21 3.31
C THR A 130 -10.53 -10.72 4.30
N LEU A 131 -11.01 -10.07 5.36
CA LEU A 131 -10.18 -9.71 6.51
C LEU A 131 -9.48 -10.94 7.12
N GLY A 132 -10.11 -12.12 7.08
CA GLY A 132 -9.49 -13.35 7.55
C GLY A 132 -8.25 -13.76 6.76
N GLN A 133 -8.22 -13.46 5.46
CA GLN A 133 -7.05 -13.72 4.62
C GLN A 133 -5.91 -12.77 4.97
N VAL A 134 -6.19 -11.47 5.16
CA VAL A 134 -5.20 -10.48 5.65
C VAL A 134 -4.58 -10.94 6.97
N LEU A 135 -5.40 -11.34 7.94
CA LEU A 135 -4.93 -11.81 9.25
C LEU A 135 -4.09 -13.09 9.13
N SER A 136 -4.46 -13.99 8.21
CA SER A 136 -3.71 -15.23 7.95
C SER A 136 -2.35 -14.94 7.31
N GLU A 137 -2.28 -14.01 6.36
CA GLU A 137 -1.03 -13.56 5.72
C GLU A 137 -0.11 -12.84 6.71
N TRP A 138 -0.69 -11.99 7.57
CA TRP A 138 0.03 -11.34 8.66
C TRP A 138 0.50 -12.38 9.70
N GLY A 139 -0.24 -13.47 9.91
CA GLY A 139 0.10 -14.52 10.86
C GLY A 139 -0.30 -14.19 12.29
N VAL A 140 -1.32 -13.37 12.45
CA VAL A 140 -1.93 -12.99 13.73
C VAL A 140 -3.31 -13.59 13.85
N LEU A 141 -3.84 -13.62 15.07
CA LEU A 141 -5.13 -14.20 15.41
C LEU A 141 -5.32 -15.67 14.98
N ASP A 142 -4.24 -16.46 15.10
CA ASP A 142 -4.16 -17.86 14.67
C ASP A 142 -4.60 -18.89 15.74
N GLY A 143 -5.08 -18.42 16.90
CA GLY A 143 -5.70 -19.27 17.93
C GLY A 143 -4.75 -19.94 18.92
N LYS A 144 -3.48 -19.54 18.96
CA LYS A 144 -2.46 -20.14 19.85
C LYS A 144 -2.44 -19.55 21.25
N ASP A 145 -2.88 -18.30 21.40
CA ASP A 145 -2.79 -17.54 22.65
C ASP A 145 -4.17 -17.25 23.27
N ALA A 146 -4.14 -16.71 24.49
CA ALA A 146 -5.34 -16.26 25.20
C ALA A 146 -6.03 -15.10 24.45
N THR A 147 -7.35 -15.01 24.56
CA THR A 147 -8.18 -13.98 23.92
C THR A 147 -7.64 -12.56 24.17
N GLY A 148 -7.47 -11.79 23.09
CA GLY A 148 -6.96 -10.41 23.14
C GLY A 148 -5.45 -10.28 22.94
N ALA A 149 -4.72 -11.40 22.94
CA ALA A 149 -3.31 -11.44 22.54
C ALA A 149 -3.15 -11.43 21.00
N PRO A 150 -1.96 -11.07 20.47
CA PRO A 150 -1.70 -11.03 19.03
C PRO A 150 -1.97 -12.35 18.30
N HIS A 151 -1.69 -13.50 18.93
CA HIS A 151 -1.96 -14.83 18.37
C HIS A 151 -3.21 -15.49 18.98
N SER A 152 -4.16 -14.72 19.50
CA SER A 152 -5.41 -15.28 20.03
C SER A 152 -6.30 -15.87 18.93
N GLY A 153 -7.45 -16.44 19.26
CA GLY A 153 -8.48 -16.64 18.23
C GLY A 153 -9.14 -15.30 17.83
N THR A 154 -9.97 -15.31 16.78
CA THR A 154 -10.83 -14.16 16.43
C THR A 154 -12.07 -14.04 17.34
N GLY A 155 -12.34 -15.04 18.19
CA GLY A 155 -13.42 -14.96 19.18
C GLY A 155 -13.19 -13.80 20.15
N GLY A 156 -14.22 -12.99 20.38
CA GLY A 156 -14.13 -11.79 21.24
C GLY A 156 -13.66 -10.52 20.52
N TRP A 157 -13.16 -10.64 19.28
CA TRP A 157 -12.90 -9.50 18.42
C TRP A 157 -14.17 -9.06 17.69
N THR A 158 -14.28 -7.76 17.41
CA THR A 158 -15.36 -7.17 16.63
C THR A 158 -14.79 -6.47 15.41
N ALA A 159 -15.34 -6.74 14.24
CA ALA A 159 -15.08 -5.96 13.03
C ALA A 159 -16.18 -4.89 12.86
N TYR A 160 -15.77 -3.71 12.42
CA TYR A 160 -16.66 -2.67 11.91
C TYR A 160 -16.25 -2.36 10.48
N VAL A 161 -17.23 -2.04 9.64
CA VAL A 161 -17.00 -1.60 8.25
C VAL A 161 -17.78 -0.32 8.06
N ASN A 162 -17.09 0.75 7.69
CA ASN A 162 -17.64 2.08 7.48
C ASN A 162 -18.47 2.56 8.69
N GLY A 163 -17.92 2.36 9.90
CA GLY A 163 -18.55 2.71 11.17
C GLY A 163 -19.64 1.74 11.66
N ALA A 164 -20.05 0.77 10.84
CA ALA A 164 -21.09 -0.19 11.17
C ALA A 164 -20.52 -1.51 11.69
N LYS A 165 -20.97 -1.93 12.88
CA LYS A 165 -20.58 -3.22 13.47
C LYS A 165 -21.01 -4.39 12.58
N GLN A 166 -20.09 -5.30 12.31
CA GLN A 166 -20.35 -6.53 11.59
C GLN A 166 -20.88 -7.62 12.53
N ASN A 167 -21.92 -8.32 12.09
CA ASN A 167 -22.48 -9.47 12.82
C ASN A 167 -21.89 -10.81 12.36
N ALA A 168 -21.22 -10.83 11.20
CA ALA A 168 -20.54 -12.00 10.68
C ALA A 168 -19.21 -12.24 11.43
N PRO A 169 -18.68 -13.47 11.44
CA PRO A 169 -17.34 -13.73 11.94
C PRO A 169 -16.31 -12.82 11.27
N VAL A 170 -15.36 -12.29 12.05
CA VAL A 170 -14.29 -11.39 11.58
C VAL A 170 -13.59 -11.92 10.32
N SER A 171 -13.28 -13.23 10.30
CA SER A 171 -12.59 -13.87 9.17
C SER A 171 -13.38 -13.89 7.86
N THR A 172 -14.69 -13.65 7.90
CA THR A 172 -15.60 -13.71 6.75
C THR A 172 -15.98 -12.33 6.20
N VAL A 173 -15.51 -11.25 6.84
CA VAL A 173 -15.76 -9.88 6.37
C VAL A 173 -15.09 -9.72 5.00
N VAL A 174 -15.90 -9.55 3.96
CA VAL A 174 -15.44 -9.31 2.58
C VAL A 174 -15.04 -7.84 2.46
N LEU A 175 -13.83 -7.60 1.98
CA LEU A 175 -13.30 -6.27 1.72
C LEU A 175 -13.86 -5.75 0.39
N LYS A 176 -14.23 -4.48 0.35
CA LYS A 176 -14.69 -3.79 -0.86
C LYS A 176 -13.89 -2.51 -1.07
N ALA A 177 -14.03 -1.97 -2.29
CA ALA A 177 -13.42 -0.70 -2.66
C ALA A 177 -13.74 0.40 -1.64
N HIS A 178 -12.67 0.97 -1.09
CA HIS A 178 -12.63 2.07 -0.14
C HIS A 178 -13.38 1.80 1.17
N ASP A 179 -13.52 0.53 1.57
CA ASP A 179 -13.98 0.21 2.92
C ASP A 179 -12.97 0.71 3.97
N GLU A 180 -13.50 1.36 5.00
CA GLU A 180 -12.81 1.61 6.26
C GLU A 180 -13.14 0.49 7.24
N VAL A 181 -12.16 -0.34 7.58
CA VAL A 181 -12.32 -1.51 8.44
C VAL A 181 -11.64 -1.30 9.78
N VAL A 182 -12.39 -1.48 10.87
CA VAL A 182 -11.85 -1.43 12.22
C VAL A 182 -11.97 -2.80 12.86
N LEU A 183 -10.84 -3.41 13.21
CA LEU A 183 -10.76 -4.63 13.99
C LEU A 183 -10.43 -4.29 15.45
N SER A 184 -11.37 -4.54 16.36
CA SER A 184 -11.24 -4.12 17.76
C SER A 184 -11.42 -5.27 18.74
N PHE A 185 -10.55 -5.33 19.74
CA PHE A 185 -10.71 -6.13 20.95
C PHE A 185 -10.92 -5.23 22.17
N GLY A 186 -11.81 -5.65 23.08
CA GLY A 186 -12.09 -4.93 24.32
C GLY A 186 -12.94 -3.67 24.08
N THR A 187 -12.42 -2.51 24.49
CA THR A 187 -13.12 -1.22 24.30
C THR A 187 -13.07 -0.78 22.84
N ALA A 188 -14.25 -0.68 22.21
CA ALA A 188 -14.37 -0.16 20.86
C ALA A 188 -14.04 1.35 20.80
N PRO A 189 -13.50 1.85 19.67
CA PRO A 189 -13.31 3.28 19.47
C PRO A 189 -14.64 4.05 19.51
N SER A 190 -14.59 5.30 19.96
CA SER A 190 -15.76 6.19 20.01
C SER A 190 -15.38 7.61 19.55
N PRO A 191 -15.90 8.09 18.41
CA PRO A 191 -16.70 7.35 17.43
C PRO A 191 -15.89 6.22 16.77
N VAL A 192 -16.58 5.22 16.20
CA VAL A 192 -15.92 4.23 15.32
C VAL A 192 -15.63 4.92 13.98
N PRO A 193 -14.38 4.87 13.48
CA PRO A 193 -14.06 5.33 12.13
C PRO A 193 -15.02 4.79 11.07
N SER A 194 -15.45 5.67 10.16
CA SER A 194 -16.39 5.33 9.09
C SER A 194 -15.87 5.62 7.68
N SER A 195 -14.69 6.20 7.58
CA SER A 195 -14.02 6.54 6.32
C SER A 195 -12.53 6.71 6.56
N TYR A 196 -11.74 6.43 5.54
CA TYR A 196 -10.32 6.75 5.46
C TYR A 196 -10.06 7.69 4.29
N ASP A 197 -9.17 8.67 4.48
CA ASP A 197 -8.77 9.60 3.43
C ASP A 197 -7.66 8.96 2.58
N PHE A 198 -8.08 8.13 1.62
CA PHE A 198 -7.15 7.45 0.71
C PHE A 198 -6.29 8.46 -0.09
N PRO A 199 -4.98 8.22 -0.22
CA PRO A 199 -4.13 8.98 -1.13
C PRO A 199 -4.68 9.01 -2.55
N ALA A 200 -4.45 10.10 -3.27
CA ALA A 200 -4.90 10.23 -4.64
C ALA A 200 -4.33 9.10 -5.52
N GLY A 201 -5.22 8.38 -6.19
CA GLY A 201 -4.86 7.22 -7.02
C GLY A 201 -5.11 5.87 -6.37
N LEU A 202 -5.48 5.85 -5.08
CA LEU A 202 -5.96 4.65 -4.38
C LEU A 202 -7.50 4.67 -4.26
#